data_AF-A0A7Y5ADN6-F1
#
_entry.id   AF-A0A7Y5ADN6-F1
#
_cell.length_a   1.000
_cell.length_b   1.000
_cell.length_c   1.000
_cell.angle_alpha   90.00
_cell.angle_beta   90.00
_cell.angle_gamma   90.00
#
_symmetry.space_group_name_H-M   'P 1'
#
loop_
_entity.id
_entity.type
_entity.pdbx_description
1 polymer ?
#
loop_
_entity_poly.entity_id
_entity_poly.type
_entity_poly.pdbx_seq_one_letter_code
_entity_poly.pdbx_strand_id
1 'polypeptide(L)'
;MIDKATGMKPGERYRVENVERAHQFAGFFLDGKYYLGPELLTAVGWLDGQRFIYDSLDAEGEPVFPDRVAGHIENLTLKLVDGTSLELSRIEADVSASSVDDELPEADQALSEPNGKTFTGPLRGKVVVITGASSGIGRAAAHAFACKGARLVLAARDENALFEVLDECTECGTDAVAVTTDVTQSADMQALAARAVEFGKGRIDIWINNAGVGAVGRFDQIPLEAHEQVIQTDLIGYLRGAYVALPYFKAQRSGILINTLSLGSWVAQPYAAAYSASKFGLRGLTEALRGELAEFADIHVCDIYPAVMDTPGFRDGGNYTGHALKPPGPIYDPERVAKAMVNCAITPRASTTVGSAARVAHLASYIVPRLGHMAGWLARLGLSRSPAADVSSGNLFAPPSGERQVHGGWREGQQKARVLMGVAVSLLVGACAYALLRNRTER
;
A
#
# COMPACT_ATOMS: atom_id res chain seq x y z
N MET A 1 -8.69 40.33 -17.75
CA MET A 1 -7.52 40.23 -18.65
C MET A 1 -6.28 40.44 -17.81
N ILE A 2 -5.21 39.67 -18.04
CA ILE A 2 -3.93 39.83 -17.34
C ILE A 2 -3.40 41.24 -17.61
N ASP A 3 -3.08 42.00 -16.56
CA ASP A 3 -2.45 43.31 -16.70
C ASP A 3 -1.02 43.14 -17.24
N LYS A 4 -0.63 43.96 -18.23
CA LYS A 4 0.71 43.90 -18.83
C LYS A 4 1.83 44.11 -17.82
N ALA A 5 1.57 44.88 -16.75
CA ALA A 5 2.53 45.14 -15.69
C ALA A 5 2.90 43.88 -14.90
N THR A 6 2.06 42.83 -14.92
CA THR A 6 2.39 41.56 -14.23
C THR A 6 3.56 40.81 -14.86
N GLY A 7 3.88 41.08 -16.14
CA GLY A 7 4.88 40.34 -16.90
C GLY A 7 4.41 38.97 -17.42
N MET A 8 3.22 38.49 -17.02
CA MET A 8 2.67 37.22 -17.49
C MET A 8 2.09 37.34 -18.91
N LYS A 9 2.20 36.26 -19.69
CA LYS A 9 1.64 36.15 -21.03
C LYS A 9 0.44 35.17 -21.06
N PRO A 10 -0.60 35.45 -21.86
CA PRO A 10 -1.70 34.52 -22.07
C PRO A 10 -1.22 33.14 -22.57
N GLY A 11 -1.86 32.07 -22.11
CA GLY A 11 -1.53 30.68 -22.44
C GLY A 11 -0.26 30.13 -21.79
N GLU A 12 0.49 30.94 -21.06
CA GLU A 12 1.69 30.51 -20.32
C GLU A 12 1.37 30.23 -18.86
N ARG A 13 2.09 29.28 -18.27
CA ARG A 13 1.95 28.95 -16.85
C ARG A 13 3.09 29.54 -16.04
N TYR A 14 2.79 30.08 -14.87
CA TYR A 14 3.78 30.67 -13.96
C TYR A 14 3.60 30.13 -12.55
N ARG A 15 4.66 29.61 -11.93
CA ARG A 15 4.64 29.20 -10.52
C ARG A 15 5.25 30.28 -9.65
N VAL A 16 4.81 30.36 -8.40
CA VAL A 16 5.48 31.19 -7.38
C VAL A 16 6.68 30.40 -6.83
N GLU A 17 7.83 31.04 -6.76
CA GLU A 17 9.03 30.48 -6.13
C GLU A 17 8.94 30.70 -4.62
N ASN A 18 8.85 29.59 -3.89
CA ASN A 18 8.70 29.62 -2.44
C ASN A 18 10.07 29.78 -1.77
N VAL A 19 10.14 30.66 -0.77
CA VAL A 19 11.27 30.78 0.17
C VAL A 19 10.85 30.25 1.54
N GLU A 20 11.79 29.68 2.30
CA GLU A 20 11.56 28.98 3.59
C GLU A 20 10.79 29.76 4.66
N ARG A 21 10.59 31.07 4.49
CA ARG A 21 9.92 31.95 5.47
C ARG A 21 8.65 32.64 4.94
N ALA A 22 8.18 32.28 3.74
CA ALA A 22 7.00 32.88 3.12
C ALA A 22 5.85 31.88 3.01
N HIS A 23 4.65 32.41 2.76
CA HIS A 23 3.46 31.62 2.46
C HIS A 23 3.72 30.67 1.29
N GLN A 24 3.39 29.38 1.46
CA GLN A 24 3.61 28.38 0.43
C GLN A 24 2.50 28.43 -0.62
N PHE A 25 2.86 28.84 -1.83
CA PHE A 25 2.00 28.85 -3.00
C PHE A 25 2.33 27.59 -3.82
N ALA A 26 1.61 26.50 -3.58
CA ALA A 26 1.86 25.19 -4.20
C ALA A 26 1.41 25.09 -5.68
N GLY A 27 0.65 26.07 -6.15
CA GLY A 27 0.01 26.10 -7.47
C GLY A 27 0.72 26.93 -8.54
N PHE A 28 0.01 27.18 -9.64
CA PHE A 28 0.45 28.01 -10.77
C PHE A 28 -0.66 28.94 -11.28
N PHE A 29 -0.23 30.05 -11.89
CA PHE A 29 -1.07 30.93 -12.68
C PHE A 29 -1.20 30.43 -14.11
N LEU A 30 -2.42 30.42 -14.65
CA LEU A 30 -2.72 30.26 -16.08
C LEU A 30 -3.86 31.22 -16.44
N ASP A 31 -3.65 32.05 -17.45
CA ASP A 31 -4.64 33.03 -17.93
C ASP A 31 -5.20 33.94 -16.81
N GLY A 32 -4.35 34.29 -15.84
CA GLY A 32 -4.70 35.14 -14.70
C GLY A 32 -5.52 34.44 -13.62
N LYS A 33 -5.69 33.12 -13.69
CA LYS A 33 -6.30 32.29 -12.65
C LYS A 33 -5.23 31.46 -11.97
N TYR A 34 -5.38 31.23 -10.67
CA TYR A 34 -4.45 30.46 -9.85
C TYR A 34 -5.04 29.11 -9.46
N TYR A 35 -4.28 28.05 -9.70
CA TYR A 35 -4.70 26.67 -9.54
C TYR A 35 -3.70 25.92 -8.67
N LEU A 36 -4.15 25.14 -7.67
CA LEU A 36 -3.22 24.36 -6.82
C LEU A 36 -2.60 23.15 -7.53
N GLY A 37 -3.08 22.81 -8.73
CA GLY A 37 -2.56 21.72 -9.54
C GLY A 37 -3.23 21.67 -10.92
N PRO A 38 -2.59 21.02 -11.92
CA PRO A 38 -3.10 20.96 -13.30
C PRO A 38 -4.47 20.28 -13.42
N GLU A 39 -4.78 19.40 -12.47
CA GLU A 39 -5.98 18.56 -12.41
C GLU A 39 -7.20 19.31 -11.81
N LEU A 40 -6.97 20.43 -11.12
CA LEU A 40 -8.03 21.18 -10.45
C LEU A 40 -8.69 22.13 -11.46
N LEU A 41 -9.86 21.76 -11.96
CA LEU A 41 -10.66 22.62 -12.85
C LEU A 41 -11.26 23.86 -12.14
N THR A 42 -11.03 24.01 -10.84
CA THR A 42 -11.49 25.15 -10.04
C THR A 42 -10.30 26.02 -9.67
N ALA A 43 -10.33 27.28 -10.11
CA ALA A 43 -9.35 28.27 -9.69
C ALA A 43 -9.62 28.64 -8.22
N VAL A 44 -8.58 28.61 -7.39
CA VAL A 44 -8.63 29.04 -5.97
C VAL A 44 -8.09 30.46 -5.78
N GLY A 45 -7.84 31.16 -6.88
CA GLY A 45 -7.40 32.54 -6.89
C GLY A 45 -7.40 33.11 -8.30
N TRP A 46 -7.32 34.43 -8.42
CA TRP A 46 -7.29 35.11 -9.71
C TRP A 46 -6.65 36.49 -9.59
N LEU A 47 -6.25 37.02 -10.74
CA LEU A 47 -5.74 38.37 -10.89
C LEU A 47 -6.88 39.34 -11.21
N ASP A 48 -6.97 40.40 -10.41
CA ASP A 48 -7.77 41.58 -10.70
C ASP A 48 -6.83 42.78 -10.90
N GLY A 49 -6.49 43.03 -12.17
CA GLY A 49 -5.37 43.89 -12.55
C GLY A 49 -4.05 43.28 -12.09
N GLN A 50 -3.32 43.99 -11.23
CA GLN A 50 -2.10 43.49 -10.57
C GLN A 50 -2.40 42.79 -9.24
N ARG A 51 -3.63 42.88 -8.71
CA ARG A 51 -3.98 42.31 -7.40
C ARG A 51 -4.16 40.81 -7.52
N PHE A 52 -3.48 40.04 -6.68
CA PHE A 52 -3.69 38.61 -6.55
C PHE A 52 -4.72 38.33 -5.45
N ILE A 53 -5.91 37.93 -5.86
CA ILE A 53 -6.96 37.44 -4.98
C ILE A 53 -6.75 35.94 -4.78
N TYR A 54 -6.66 35.50 -3.53
CA TYR A 54 -6.44 34.10 -3.14
C TYR A 54 -7.55 33.65 -2.21
N ASP A 55 -8.45 32.82 -2.73
CA ASP A 55 -9.67 32.36 -2.10
C ASP A 55 -9.50 30.90 -1.63
N SER A 56 -8.51 30.70 -0.76
CA SER A 56 -8.23 29.43 -0.11
C SER A 56 -8.48 29.56 1.40
N LEU A 57 -8.96 28.49 2.02
CA LEU A 57 -9.27 28.43 3.44
C LEU A 57 -8.17 27.66 4.19
N ASP A 58 -7.89 28.06 5.43
CA ASP A 58 -7.02 27.32 6.35
C ASP A 58 -7.71 26.09 6.97
N ALA A 59 -7.03 25.40 7.89
CA ALA A 59 -7.54 24.19 8.53
C ALA A 59 -8.78 24.46 9.41
N GLU A 60 -8.98 25.70 9.80
CA GLU A 60 -10.08 26.20 10.63
C GLU A 60 -11.26 26.71 9.77
N GLY A 61 -11.08 26.83 8.45
CA GLY A 61 -12.10 27.26 7.49
C GLY A 61 -12.15 28.77 7.26
N GLU A 62 -11.14 29.52 7.72
CA GLU A 62 -11.03 30.97 7.52
C GLU A 62 -10.16 31.29 6.29
N PRO A 63 -10.39 32.42 5.59
CA PRO A 63 -9.55 32.81 4.46
C PRO A 63 -8.08 32.98 4.86
N VAL A 64 -7.19 32.39 4.08
CA VAL A 64 -5.73 32.42 4.30
C VAL A 64 -5.17 33.85 4.36
N PHE A 65 -5.78 34.78 3.62
CA PHE A 65 -5.43 36.21 3.68
C PHE A 65 -6.63 37.07 4.05
N PRO A 66 -6.44 38.13 4.88
CA PRO A 66 -7.46 39.14 5.13
C PRO A 66 -7.98 39.73 3.81
N ASP A 67 -9.31 39.88 3.70
CA ASP A 67 -10.00 40.34 2.48
C ASP A 67 -9.68 39.52 1.20
N ARG A 68 -9.10 38.33 1.37
CA ARG A 68 -8.66 37.41 0.29
C ARG A 68 -7.59 38.00 -0.63
N VAL A 69 -6.90 39.07 -0.21
CA VAL A 69 -5.85 39.70 -1.02
C VAL A 69 -4.51 39.15 -0.57
N ALA A 70 -3.89 38.30 -1.40
CA ALA A 70 -2.55 37.79 -1.12
C ALA A 70 -1.48 38.84 -1.36
N GLY A 71 -1.63 39.69 -2.38
CA GLY A 71 -0.63 40.69 -2.74
C GLY A 71 -0.82 41.31 -4.12
N HIS A 72 0.27 41.89 -4.64
CA HIS A 72 0.34 42.51 -5.96
C HIS A 72 1.45 41.89 -6.81
N ILE A 73 1.17 41.65 -8.09
CA ILE A 73 2.14 41.12 -9.06
C ILE A 73 2.59 42.21 -10.02
N GLU A 74 3.89 42.43 -10.08
CA GLU A 74 4.54 43.33 -11.03
C GLU A 74 5.85 42.71 -11.52
N ASN A 75 6.10 42.71 -12.83
CA ASN A 75 7.31 42.18 -13.46
C ASN A 75 7.71 40.76 -13.01
N LEU A 76 6.74 39.85 -12.95
CA LEU A 76 6.90 38.48 -12.44
C LEU A 76 7.34 38.39 -10.97
N THR A 77 7.08 39.42 -10.17
CA THR A 77 7.30 39.40 -8.72
C THR A 77 5.98 39.63 -7.99
N LEU A 78 5.59 38.71 -7.11
CA LEU A 78 4.46 38.84 -6.19
C LEU A 78 4.94 39.46 -4.87
N LYS A 79 4.49 40.69 -4.59
CA LYS A 79 4.64 41.35 -3.29
C LYS A 79 3.42 41.05 -2.43
N LEU A 80 3.61 40.24 -1.40
CA LEU A 80 2.56 39.89 -0.44
C LEU A 80 2.17 41.08 0.44
N VAL A 81 0.97 41.00 1.01
CA VAL A 81 0.45 42.01 1.95
C VAL A 81 1.31 42.19 3.21
N ASP A 82 2.09 41.17 3.58
CA ASP A 82 3.05 41.22 4.70
C ASP A 82 4.41 41.87 4.32
N GLY A 83 4.58 42.30 3.07
CA GLY A 83 5.80 42.91 2.54
C GLY A 83 6.80 41.94 1.92
N THR A 84 6.55 40.63 1.99
CA THR A 84 7.42 39.61 1.38
C THR A 84 7.35 39.67 -0.14
N SER A 85 8.49 39.55 -0.82
CA SER A 85 8.55 39.49 -2.29
C SER A 85 8.92 38.09 -2.74
N LEU A 86 8.13 37.52 -3.67
CA LEU A 86 8.28 36.20 -4.23
C LEU A 86 8.39 36.29 -5.76
N GLU A 87 9.37 35.62 -6.35
CA GLU A 87 9.53 35.61 -7.81
C GLU A 87 8.58 34.58 -8.44
N LEU A 88 8.23 34.80 -9.71
CA LEU A 88 7.43 33.88 -10.50
C LEU A 88 8.25 33.37 -11.68
N SER A 89 8.39 32.05 -11.76
CA SER A 89 9.05 31.39 -12.89
C SER A 89 8.03 30.77 -13.85
N ARG A 90 8.32 30.93 -15.15
CA ARG A 90 7.55 30.28 -16.21
C ARG A 90 7.77 28.77 -16.16
N ILE A 91 6.69 28.02 -16.33
CA ILE A 91 6.74 26.56 -16.51
C ILE A 91 6.86 26.27 -18.01
N GLU A 92 7.96 25.63 -18.43
CA GLU A 92 8.15 25.17 -19.80
C GLU A 92 7.28 23.94 -20.07
N ALA A 93 6.50 23.97 -21.15
CA ALA A 93 5.71 22.83 -21.60
C ALA A 93 6.51 22.07 -22.66
N ASP A 94 6.90 20.83 -22.36
CA ASP A 94 7.53 19.95 -23.35
C ASP A 94 6.46 19.48 -24.34
N VAL A 95 6.45 20.09 -25.53
CA VAL A 95 5.55 19.75 -26.64
C VAL A 95 6.40 19.25 -27.81
N SER A 96 6.52 17.94 -27.96
CA SER A 96 6.90 17.33 -29.24
C SER A 96 5.84 16.32 -29.66
N ALA A 97 4.85 16.81 -30.41
CA ALA A 97 4.01 15.97 -31.24
C ALA A 97 4.79 15.60 -32.51
N SER A 98 5.01 14.31 -32.75
CA SER A 98 5.37 13.81 -34.08
C SER A 98 4.61 12.51 -34.35
N SER A 99 3.89 12.53 -35.47
CA SER A 99 3.17 11.45 -36.14
C SER A 99 3.98 10.16 -36.24
N VAL A 100 3.33 9.02 -35.97
CA VAL A 100 3.87 7.68 -36.23
C VAL A 100 3.02 7.01 -37.30
N ASP A 101 3.58 6.87 -38.49
CA ASP A 101 3.21 5.84 -39.46
C ASP A 101 3.85 4.50 -39.09
N ASP A 102 3.22 3.42 -39.54
CA ASP A 102 3.54 2.01 -39.34
C ASP A 102 5.02 1.63 -39.49
N GLU A 103 5.55 0.86 -38.52
CA GLU A 103 6.22 -0.45 -38.71
C GLU A 103 6.84 -0.93 -37.38
N LEU A 104 6.58 -2.21 -37.02
CA LEU A 104 7.24 -2.92 -35.92
C LEU A 104 8.70 -3.26 -36.27
N PRO A 105 9.64 -3.16 -35.30
CA PRO A 105 10.58 -4.26 -35.14
C PRO A 105 10.94 -4.62 -33.68
N GLU A 106 11.54 -5.81 -33.58
CA GLU A 106 11.87 -6.60 -32.40
C GLU A 106 12.94 -6.02 -31.45
N ALA A 107 12.85 -6.52 -30.21
CA ALA A 107 13.90 -6.78 -29.20
C ALA A 107 15.00 -5.73 -28.90
N ASP A 108 14.95 -5.29 -27.63
CA ASP A 108 16.08 -4.95 -26.76
C ASP A 108 16.99 -3.80 -27.21
N GLN A 109 16.48 -2.57 -27.11
CA GLN A 109 17.34 -1.39 -26.93
C GLN A 109 16.85 -0.57 -25.74
N ALA A 110 17.79 -0.24 -24.85
CA ALA A 110 17.58 0.59 -23.68
C ALA A 110 17.15 1.99 -24.11
N LEU A 111 15.89 2.34 -23.82
CA LEU A 111 15.44 3.73 -23.88
C LEU A 111 16.02 4.46 -22.65
N SER A 112 17.00 5.34 -22.87
CA SER A 112 17.55 6.23 -21.84
C SER A 112 16.70 7.49 -21.73
N GLU A 113 16.09 7.72 -20.56
CA GLU A 113 15.43 8.97 -20.18
C GLU A 113 16.47 10.01 -19.66
N PRO A 114 16.11 11.32 -19.59
CA PRO A 114 17.05 12.45 -19.48
C PRO A 114 17.89 12.54 -18.20
N ASN A 115 17.74 11.60 -17.26
CA ASN A 115 18.37 11.64 -15.94
C ASN A 115 19.48 10.59 -15.71
N GLY A 116 19.92 9.88 -16.76
CA GLY A 116 21.14 9.06 -16.74
C GLY A 116 21.15 7.86 -15.78
N LYS A 117 20.04 7.55 -15.08
CA LYS A 117 19.89 6.34 -14.25
C LYS A 117 19.26 5.22 -15.08
N THR A 118 20.07 4.22 -15.44
CA THR A 118 19.58 3.03 -16.14
C THR A 118 18.95 2.06 -15.14
N PHE A 119 17.62 2.02 -15.05
CA PHE A 119 16.93 1.01 -14.26
C PHE A 119 17.18 -0.38 -14.88
N THR A 120 17.74 -1.34 -14.15
CA THR A 120 17.96 -2.70 -14.66
C THR A 120 17.04 -3.68 -13.95
N GLY A 121 16.24 -4.45 -14.68
CA GLY A 121 15.42 -5.51 -14.10
C GLY A 121 14.18 -5.89 -14.92
N PRO A 122 13.54 -7.02 -14.61
CA PRO A 122 12.41 -7.56 -15.37
C PRO A 122 11.13 -6.72 -15.25
N LEU A 123 11.06 -5.76 -14.31
CA LEU A 123 9.93 -4.86 -14.13
C LEU A 123 10.29 -3.41 -14.48
N ARG A 124 11.35 -3.20 -15.26
CA ARG A 124 11.83 -1.89 -15.68
C ARG A 124 10.69 -1.02 -16.23
N GLY A 125 10.50 0.15 -15.61
CA GLY A 125 9.52 1.15 -16.05
C GLY A 125 8.06 0.80 -15.79
N LYS A 126 7.77 -0.39 -15.22
CA LYS A 126 6.40 -0.78 -14.83
C LYS A 126 5.95 0.06 -13.65
N VAL A 127 4.73 0.60 -13.74
CA VAL A 127 4.14 1.43 -12.70
C VAL A 127 3.39 0.55 -11.71
N VAL A 128 3.84 0.53 -10.46
CA VAL A 128 3.33 -0.37 -9.41
C VAL A 128 2.79 0.45 -8.24
N VAL A 129 1.50 0.32 -7.98
CA VAL A 129 0.83 0.92 -6.81
C VAL A 129 0.79 -0.09 -5.68
N ILE A 130 1.22 0.30 -4.48
CA ILE A 130 1.23 -0.58 -3.30
C ILE A 130 0.54 0.11 -2.13
N THR A 131 -0.59 -0.45 -1.69
CA THR A 131 -1.28 0.00 -0.47
C THR A 131 -0.72 -0.69 0.78
N GLY A 132 -0.70 0.01 1.91
CA GLY A 132 -0.05 -0.47 3.14
C GLY A 132 1.47 -0.57 3.00
N ALA A 133 2.08 0.30 2.18
CA ALA A 133 3.51 0.24 1.84
C ALA A 133 4.44 0.62 3.00
N SER A 134 3.95 1.29 4.04
CA SER A 134 4.81 1.82 5.12
C SER A 134 5.38 0.77 6.07
N SER A 135 4.89 -0.48 6.04
CA SER A 135 5.35 -1.52 7.00
C SER A 135 5.15 -2.94 6.52
N GLY A 136 5.78 -3.89 7.22
CA GLY A 136 5.52 -5.32 7.06
C GLY A 136 5.73 -5.81 5.63
N ILE A 137 4.76 -6.59 5.14
CA ILE A 137 4.76 -7.14 3.78
C ILE A 137 4.76 -6.03 2.72
N GLY A 138 4.08 -4.91 2.96
CA GLY A 138 4.01 -3.81 2.00
C GLY A 138 5.35 -3.13 1.79
N ARG A 139 6.07 -2.83 2.87
CA ARG A 139 7.45 -2.27 2.81
C ARG A 139 8.42 -3.26 2.15
N ALA A 140 8.33 -4.55 2.52
CA ALA A 140 9.12 -5.59 1.87
C ALA A 140 8.82 -5.70 0.36
N ALA A 141 7.55 -5.56 -0.03
CA ALA A 141 7.15 -5.53 -1.43
C ALA A 141 7.72 -4.31 -2.14
N ALA A 142 7.59 -3.11 -1.57
CA ALA A 142 8.17 -1.89 -2.12
C ALA A 142 9.65 -2.08 -2.45
N HIS A 143 10.45 -2.57 -1.50
CA HIS A 143 11.89 -2.83 -1.73
C HIS A 143 12.12 -3.88 -2.82
N ALA A 144 11.37 -4.98 -2.79
CA ALA A 144 11.52 -6.05 -3.77
C ALA A 144 11.17 -5.60 -5.20
N PHE A 145 10.17 -4.74 -5.37
CA PHE A 145 9.79 -4.18 -6.66
C PHE A 145 10.77 -3.09 -7.12
N ALA A 146 11.23 -2.23 -6.22
CA ALA A 146 12.29 -1.23 -6.49
C ALA A 146 13.56 -1.93 -7.04
N CYS A 147 14.03 -2.98 -6.36
CA CYS A 147 15.16 -3.80 -6.80
C CYS A 147 14.96 -4.53 -8.14
N LYS A 148 13.77 -4.44 -8.76
CA LYS A 148 13.47 -5.00 -10.10
C LYS A 148 13.23 -3.92 -11.15
N GLY A 149 13.48 -2.66 -10.84
CA GLY A 149 13.38 -1.53 -11.76
C GLY A 149 11.96 -0.98 -11.92
N ALA A 150 11.02 -1.38 -11.06
CA ALA A 150 9.66 -0.85 -11.09
C ALA A 150 9.63 0.60 -10.59
N ARG A 151 8.74 1.40 -11.17
CA ARG A 151 8.42 2.76 -10.70
C ARG A 151 7.27 2.66 -9.70
N LEU A 152 7.46 3.18 -8.48
CA LEU A 152 6.56 2.87 -7.36
C LEU A 152 5.65 4.03 -6.98
N VAL A 153 4.41 3.71 -6.66
CA VAL A 153 3.46 4.60 -5.99
C VAL A 153 3.13 3.97 -4.65
N LEU A 154 3.68 4.55 -3.58
CA LEU A 154 3.64 4.01 -2.23
C LEU A 154 2.50 4.67 -1.45
N ALA A 155 1.55 3.88 -0.95
CA ALA A 155 0.35 4.37 -0.29
C ALA A 155 0.15 3.75 1.10
N ALA A 156 -0.09 4.60 2.10
CA ALA A 156 -0.42 4.25 3.49
C ALA A 156 -0.87 5.52 4.23
N ARG A 157 -1.41 5.36 5.45
CA ARG A 157 -1.83 6.48 6.30
C ARG A 157 -0.67 7.16 7.04
N ASP A 158 0.45 6.45 7.20
CA ASP A 158 1.61 6.91 7.96
C ASP A 158 2.59 7.59 7.01
N GLU A 159 2.50 8.92 6.92
CA GLU A 159 3.26 9.74 5.98
C GLU A 159 4.76 9.69 6.24
N ASN A 160 5.18 9.84 7.50
CA ASN A 160 6.61 9.80 7.86
C ASN A 160 7.24 8.47 7.46
N ALA A 161 6.58 7.37 7.79
CA ALA A 161 7.07 6.05 7.41
C ALA A 161 7.00 5.79 5.90
N LEU A 162 6.09 6.43 5.16
CA LEU A 162 6.10 6.36 3.70
C LEU A 162 7.31 7.08 3.12
N PHE A 163 7.70 8.22 3.67
CA PHE A 163 8.88 8.94 3.21
C PHE A 163 10.16 8.16 3.48
N GLU A 164 10.28 7.45 4.61
CA GLU A 164 11.37 6.51 4.83
C GLU A 164 11.45 5.44 3.72
N VAL A 165 10.30 4.81 3.39
CA VAL A 165 10.26 3.78 2.34
C VAL A 165 10.53 4.36 0.95
N LEU A 166 10.09 5.60 0.71
CA LEU A 166 10.38 6.34 -0.51
C LEU A 166 11.89 6.49 -0.67
N ASP A 167 12.59 6.98 0.36
CA ASP A 167 14.04 7.16 0.36
C ASP A 167 14.73 5.81 0.10
N GLU A 168 14.37 4.76 0.83
CA GLU A 168 14.90 3.39 0.63
C GLU A 168 14.70 2.87 -0.80
N CYS A 169 13.55 3.14 -1.42
CA CYS A 169 13.27 2.72 -2.80
C CYS A 169 14.04 3.57 -3.83
N THR A 170 14.26 4.86 -3.57
CA THR A 170 15.05 5.72 -4.46
C THR A 170 16.54 5.42 -4.38
N GLU A 171 17.04 4.97 -3.24
CA GLU A 171 18.41 4.45 -3.07
C GLU A 171 18.66 3.17 -3.89
N CYS A 172 17.62 2.35 -4.10
CA CYS A 172 17.66 1.22 -5.02
C CYS A 172 17.75 1.65 -6.50
N GLY A 173 17.72 2.96 -6.76
CA GLY A 173 17.88 3.55 -8.07
C GLY A 173 16.60 3.59 -8.90
N THR A 174 15.42 3.43 -8.30
CA THR A 174 14.10 3.53 -8.95
C THR A 174 13.37 4.84 -8.65
N ASP A 175 12.52 5.30 -9.57
CA ASP A 175 11.60 6.40 -9.27
C ASP A 175 10.47 5.90 -8.37
N ALA A 176 10.11 6.70 -7.37
CA ALA A 176 8.97 6.43 -6.53
C ALA A 176 8.29 7.73 -6.10
N VAL A 177 7.00 7.65 -5.74
CA VAL A 177 6.23 8.73 -5.11
C VAL A 177 5.46 8.17 -3.93
N ALA A 178 5.39 8.94 -2.84
CA ALA A 178 4.55 8.65 -1.68
C ALA A 178 3.21 9.39 -1.78
N VAL A 179 2.12 8.71 -1.43
CA VAL A 179 0.76 9.27 -1.41
C VAL A 179 0.07 8.83 -0.12
N THR A 180 -0.08 9.76 0.82
CA THR A 180 -0.84 9.51 2.05
C THR A 180 -2.27 9.12 1.69
N THR A 181 -2.67 7.90 2.06
CA THR A 181 -3.92 7.28 1.61
C THR A 181 -4.53 6.45 2.73
N ASP A 182 -5.78 6.73 3.09
CA ASP A 182 -6.64 5.81 3.83
C ASP A 182 -7.52 5.00 2.86
N VAL A 183 -7.28 3.69 2.77
CA VAL A 183 -8.06 2.78 1.90
C VAL A 183 -9.54 2.64 2.31
N THR A 184 -9.91 3.15 3.47
CA THR A 184 -11.31 3.23 3.92
C THR A 184 -12.06 4.40 3.26
N GLN A 185 -11.35 5.36 2.66
CA GLN A 185 -11.91 6.55 2.04
C GLN A 185 -11.92 6.42 0.51
N SER A 186 -13.09 6.59 -0.10
CA SER A 186 -13.21 6.50 -1.56
C SER A 186 -12.50 7.65 -2.28
N ALA A 187 -12.47 8.85 -1.69
CA ALA A 187 -11.79 10.01 -2.25
C ALA A 187 -10.26 9.79 -2.31
N ASP A 188 -9.65 9.27 -1.23
CA ASP A 188 -8.24 8.94 -1.19
C ASP A 188 -7.86 7.89 -2.24
N MET A 189 -8.69 6.85 -2.43
CA MET A 189 -8.42 5.81 -3.42
C MET A 189 -8.51 6.35 -4.86
N GLN A 190 -9.42 7.29 -5.13
CA GLN A 190 -9.50 7.98 -6.41
C GLN A 190 -8.28 8.89 -6.65
N ALA A 191 -7.88 9.66 -5.63
CA ALA A 191 -6.68 10.50 -5.68
C ALA A 191 -5.40 9.67 -5.89
N LEU A 192 -5.28 8.53 -5.22
CA LEU A 192 -4.19 7.58 -5.39
C LEU A 192 -4.10 7.08 -6.83
N ALA A 193 -5.23 6.66 -7.42
CA ALA A 193 -5.26 6.20 -8.81
C ALA A 193 -4.90 7.32 -9.79
N ALA A 194 -5.43 8.53 -9.61
CA ALA A 194 -5.10 9.68 -10.44
C ALA A 194 -3.60 10.00 -10.38
N ARG A 195 -3.02 10.04 -9.17
CA ARG A 195 -1.59 10.27 -8.96
C ARG A 195 -0.72 9.17 -9.58
N ALA A 196 -1.16 7.92 -9.49
CA ALA A 196 -0.47 6.80 -10.11
C ALA A 196 -0.44 6.89 -11.64
N VAL A 197 -1.56 7.30 -12.25
CA VAL A 197 -1.66 7.50 -13.70
C VAL A 197 -0.79 8.66 -14.16
N GLU A 198 -0.82 9.78 -13.46
CA GLU A 198 0.02 10.94 -13.73
C GLU A 198 1.51 10.55 -13.68
N PHE A 199 1.93 9.95 -12.56
CA PHE A 199 3.29 9.45 -12.38
C PHE A 199 3.67 8.41 -13.45
N GLY A 200 2.72 7.57 -13.85
CA GLY A 200 2.86 6.56 -14.88
C GLY A 200 2.85 7.07 -16.31
N LYS A 201 2.65 8.36 -16.56
CA LYS A 201 2.44 8.93 -17.91
C LYS A 201 1.24 8.27 -18.61
N GLY A 202 0.13 8.10 -17.90
CA GLY A 202 -1.14 7.58 -18.43
C GLY A 202 -1.42 6.10 -18.18
N ARG A 203 -0.56 5.37 -17.46
CA ARG A 203 -0.71 3.92 -17.24
C ARG A 203 -0.59 3.52 -15.77
N ILE A 204 -1.21 2.39 -15.43
CA ILE A 204 -0.92 1.62 -14.21
C ILE A 204 -0.70 0.18 -14.64
N ASP A 205 0.46 -0.40 -14.38
CA ASP A 205 0.73 -1.79 -14.76
C ASP A 205 0.25 -2.78 -13.69
N ILE A 206 0.48 -2.44 -12.43
CA ILE A 206 0.25 -3.35 -11.30
C ILE A 206 -0.37 -2.58 -10.15
N TRP A 207 -1.44 -3.12 -9.58
CA TRP A 207 -2.07 -2.61 -8.38
C TRP A 207 -2.03 -3.68 -7.28
N ILE A 208 -1.39 -3.37 -6.16
CA ILE A 208 -1.24 -4.28 -5.02
C ILE A 208 -2.11 -3.79 -3.87
N ASN A 209 -3.21 -4.51 -3.64
CA ASN A 209 -3.99 -4.37 -2.42
C ASN A 209 -3.32 -5.19 -1.30
N ASN A 210 -2.75 -4.49 -0.32
CA ASN A 210 -2.01 -5.09 0.79
C ASN A 210 -2.33 -4.47 2.15
N ALA A 211 -2.87 -3.24 2.20
CA ALA A 211 -3.26 -2.62 3.47
C ALA A 211 -4.17 -3.55 4.30
N GLY A 212 -3.88 -3.72 5.58
CA GLY A 212 -4.66 -4.60 6.44
C GLY A 212 -4.48 -4.26 7.91
N VAL A 213 -5.55 -4.46 8.69
CA VAL A 213 -5.60 -4.27 10.13
C VAL A 213 -6.28 -5.47 10.79
N GLY A 214 -6.10 -5.62 12.09
CA GLY A 214 -6.71 -6.71 12.85
C GLY A 214 -7.18 -6.23 14.22
N ALA A 215 -8.22 -6.87 14.72
CA ALA A 215 -8.70 -6.73 16.09
C ALA A 215 -8.81 -8.14 16.68
N VAL A 216 -8.15 -8.37 17.82
CA VAL A 216 -8.16 -9.66 18.52
C VAL A 216 -8.78 -9.50 19.89
N GLY A 217 -9.76 -10.33 20.22
CA GLY A 217 -10.56 -10.21 21.44
C GLY A 217 -11.79 -11.08 21.37
N ARG A 218 -12.52 -11.20 22.48
CA ARG A 218 -13.84 -11.84 22.41
C ARG A 218 -14.78 -10.98 21.58
N PHE A 219 -15.63 -11.61 20.78
CA PHE A 219 -16.52 -10.90 19.86
C PHE A 219 -17.39 -9.85 20.57
N ASP A 220 -17.91 -10.21 21.74
CA ASP A 220 -18.75 -9.39 22.62
C ASP A 220 -17.99 -8.32 23.42
N GLN A 221 -16.64 -8.29 23.33
CA GLN A 221 -15.79 -7.34 24.05
C GLN A 221 -15.03 -6.37 23.14
N ILE A 222 -14.90 -6.70 21.86
CA ILE A 222 -14.39 -5.77 20.86
C ILE A 222 -15.53 -4.79 20.51
N PRO A 223 -15.30 -3.46 20.55
CA PRO A 223 -16.27 -2.47 20.10
C PRO A 223 -16.75 -2.73 18.67
N LEU A 224 -18.01 -2.44 18.37
CA LEU A 224 -18.56 -2.70 17.03
C LEU A 224 -17.77 -1.94 15.95
N GLU A 225 -17.41 -0.70 16.23
CA GLU A 225 -16.66 0.18 15.33
C GLU A 225 -15.30 -0.42 14.96
N ALA A 226 -14.67 -1.16 15.89
CA ALA A 226 -13.42 -1.85 15.63
C ALA A 226 -13.61 -3.06 14.69
N HIS A 227 -14.71 -3.80 14.82
CA HIS A 227 -15.06 -4.86 13.86
C HIS A 227 -15.34 -4.27 12.48
N GLU A 228 -16.13 -3.20 12.42
CA GLU A 228 -16.48 -2.52 11.17
C GLU A 228 -15.24 -1.95 10.48
N GLN A 229 -14.31 -1.36 11.23
CA GLN A 229 -13.07 -0.83 10.68
C GLN A 229 -12.21 -1.93 10.04
N VAL A 230 -12.15 -3.12 10.65
CA VAL A 230 -11.48 -4.28 10.04
C VAL A 230 -12.14 -4.64 8.70
N ILE A 231 -13.47 -4.65 8.60
CA ILE A 231 -14.16 -4.90 7.33
C ILE A 231 -13.88 -3.78 6.30
N GLN A 232 -13.90 -2.52 6.73
CA GLN A 232 -13.66 -1.36 5.87
C GLN A 232 -12.26 -1.40 5.24
N THR A 233 -11.24 -1.77 6.01
CA THR A 233 -9.87 -1.86 5.49
C THR A 233 -9.64 -3.16 4.70
N ASP A 234 -9.93 -4.32 5.30
CA ASP A 234 -9.46 -5.62 4.80
C ASP A 234 -10.34 -6.23 3.71
N LEU A 235 -11.53 -5.70 3.48
CA LEU A 235 -12.43 -6.12 2.41
C LEU A 235 -12.84 -4.95 1.51
N ILE A 236 -13.45 -3.91 2.08
CA ILE A 236 -13.98 -2.81 1.27
C ILE A 236 -12.83 -1.98 0.66
N GLY A 237 -11.70 -1.81 1.36
CA GLY A 237 -10.52 -1.16 0.81
C GLY A 237 -9.96 -1.87 -0.43
N TYR A 238 -9.97 -3.20 -0.45
CA TYR A 238 -9.58 -4.01 -1.61
C TYR A 238 -10.57 -3.85 -2.77
N LEU A 239 -11.87 -3.81 -2.46
CA LEU A 239 -12.91 -3.52 -3.44
C LEU A 239 -12.70 -2.14 -4.06
N ARG A 240 -12.46 -1.10 -3.26
CA ARG A 240 -12.15 0.25 -3.74
C ARG A 240 -10.91 0.26 -4.62
N GLY A 241 -9.84 -0.43 -4.22
CA GLY A 241 -8.60 -0.55 -4.99
C GLY A 241 -8.84 -1.20 -6.36
N ALA A 242 -9.58 -2.31 -6.41
CA ALA A 242 -9.97 -2.92 -7.66
C ALA A 242 -10.83 -1.96 -8.52
N TYR A 243 -11.81 -1.31 -7.90
CA TYR A 243 -12.73 -0.39 -8.58
C TYR A 243 -12.01 0.78 -9.27
N VAL A 244 -10.99 1.36 -8.62
CA VAL A 244 -10.23 2.48 -9.20
C VAL A 244 -9.17 2.03 -10.21
N ALA A 245 -8.61 0.82 -10.08
CA ALA A 245 -7.57 0.32 -10.98
C ALA A 245 -8.13 -0.25 -12.30
N LEU A 246 -9.25 -0.97 -12.25
CA LEU A 246 -9.79 -1.72 -13.39
C LEU A 246 -10.12 -0.87 -14.63
N PRO A 247 -10.66 0.37 -14.52
CA PRO A 247 -10.89 1.21 -15.69
C PRO A 247 -9.62 1.42 -16.53
N TYR A 248 -8.48 1.63 -15.87
CA TYR A 248 -7.18 1.80 -16.53
C TYR A 248 -6.69 0.50 -17.15
N PHE A 249 -6.79 -0.62 -16.43
CA PHE A 249 -6.42 -1.93 -16.98
C PHE A 249 -7.23 -2.28 -18.23
N LYS A 250 -8.55 -2.00 -18.21
CA LYS A 250 -9.44 -2.23 -19.36
C LYS A 250 -9.10 -1.32 -20.53
N ALA A 251 -8.85 -0.04 -20.28
CA ALA A 251 -8.48 0.93 -21.30
C ALA A 251 -7.15 0.56 -21.99
N GLN A 252 -6.14 0.15 -21.23
CA GLN A 252 -4.84 -0.27 -21.76
C GLN A 252 -4.80 -1.76 -22.17
N ARG A 253 -5.91 -2.48 -22.00
CA ARG A 253 -6.08 -3.94 -22.25
C ARG A 253 -5.09 -4.86 -21.55
N SER A 254 -4.40 -4.38 -20.52
CA SER A 254 -3.42 -5.15 -19.74
C SER A 254 -3.36 -4.66 -18.30
N GLY A 255 -2.99 -5.51 -17.35
CA GLY A 255 -2.77 -5.09 -15.97
C GLY A 255 -2.80 -6.24 -14.98
N ILE A 256 -2.22 -6.04 -13.80
CA ILE A 256 -2.17 -7.08 -12.76
C ILE A 256 -2.72 -6.51 -11.45
N LEU A 257 -3.84 -7.05 -10.99
CA LEU A 257 -4.37 -6.81 -9.65
C LEU A 257 -3.86 -7.91 -8.72
N ILE A 258 -3.05 -7.55 -7.72
CA ILE A 258 -2.56 -8.48 -6.70
C ILE A 258 -3.27 -8.18 -5.37
N ASN A 259 -4.06 -9.14 -4.89
CA ASN A 259 -4.68 -9.08 -3.57
C ASN A 259 -3.87 -9.92 -2.57
N THR A 260 -3.46 -9.28 -1.47
CA THR A 260 -2.86 -9.96 -0.32
C THR A 260 -3.94 -10.50 0.60
N LEU A 261 -4.17 -11.81 0.52
CA LEU A 261 -5.16 -12.54 1.33
C LEU A 261 -4.46 -13.07 2.59
N SER A 262 -4.90 -14.22 3.10
CA SER A 262 -4.31 -14.88 4.24
C SER A 262 -4.66 -16.36 4.24
N LEU A 263 -3.89 -17.19 4.94
CA LEU A 263 -4.41 -18.50 5.39
C LEU A 263 -5.79 -18.38 6.08
N GLY A 264 -6.05 -17.24 6.72
CA GLY A 264 -7.35 -16.88 7.29
C GLY A 264 -8.52 -16.85 6.30
N SER A 265 -8.28 -16.91 4.99
CA SER A 265 -9.31 -17.05 3.95
C SER A 265 -9.87 -18.48 3.82
N TRP A 266 -9.25 -19.46 4.49
CA TRP A 266 -9.66 -20.87 4.47
C TRP A 266 -9.94 -21.41 5.86
N VAL A 267 -9.22 -20.90 6.86
CA VAL A 267 -9.37 -21.30 8.27
C VAL A 267 -9.78 -20.07 9.07
N ALA A 268 -11.00 -20.09 9.60
CA ALA A 268 -11.47 -19.03 10.48
C ALA A 268 -10.58 -18.93 11.72
N GLN A 269 -10.37 -17.70 12.18
CA GLN A 269 -9.55 -17.36 13.34
C GLN A 269 -10.47 -16.92 14.48
N PRO A 270 -10.72 -17.82 15.46
CA PRO A 270 -11.45 -17.44 16.67
C PRO A 270 -10.78 -16.24 17.36
N TYR A 271 -11.58 -15.41 18.01
CA TYR A 271 -11.19 -14.11 18.58
C TYR A 271 -10.82 -13.03 17.54
N ALA A 272 -10.90 -13.32 16.24
CA ALA A 272 -10.70 -12.35 15.16
C ALA A 272 -11.79 -12.54 14.09
N ALA A 273 -13.05 -12.44 14.52
CA ALA A 273 -14.22 -12.78 13.69
C ALA A 273 -14.35 -11.86 12.46
N ALA A 274 -14.25 -10.54 12.63
CA ALA A 274 -14.31 -9.58 11.53
C ALA A 274 -13.16 -9.80 10.51
N TYR A 275 -11.95 -10.06 10.99
CA TYR A 275 -10.81 -10.42 10.13
C TYR A 275 -11.07 -11.71 9.34
N SER A 276 -11.67 -12.71 9.98
CA SER A 276 -12.05 -13.96 9.27
C SER A 276 -13.09 -13.66 8.19
N ALA A 277 -14.16 -12.93 8.53
CA ALA A 277 -15.19 -12.54 7.57
C ALA A 277 -14.60 -11.76 6.38
N SER A 278 -13.71 -10.79 6.62
CA SER A 278 -13.07 -10.02 5.56
C SER A 278 -12.21 -10.89 4.65
N LYS A 279 -11.36 -11.77 5.20
CA LYS A 279 -10.47 -12.62 4.37
C LYS A 279 -11.20 -13.73 3.60
N PHE A 280 -12.30 -14.25 4.13
CA PHE A 280 -13.19 -15.13 3.35
C PHE A 280 -13.94 -14.35 2.25
N GLY A 281 -14.49 -13.19 2.58
CA GLY A 281 -15.17 -12.32 1.60
C GLY A 281 -14.23 -11.85 0.48
N LEU A 282 -12.99 -11.51 0.82
CA LEU A 282 -11.98 -11.06 -0.13
C LEU A 282 -11.60 -12.15 -1.15
N ARG A 283 -11.64 -13.41 -0.72
CA ARG A 283 -11.48 -14.54 -1.65
C ARG A 283 -12.61 -14.60 -2.66
N GLY A 284 -13.86 -14.50 -2.19
CA GLY A 284 -15.03 -14.46 -3.08
C GLY A 284 -14.98 -13.29 -4.06
N LEU A 285 -14.62 -12.09 -3.58
CA LEU A 285 -14.40 -10.91 -4.43
C LEU A 285 -13.33 -11.17 -5.50
N THR A 286 -12.19 -11.75 -5.13
CA THR A 286 -11.09 -12.03 -6.05
C THR A 286 -11.48 -13.07 -7.12
N GLU A 287 -12.17 -14.14 -6.71
CA GLU A 287 -12.66 -15.18 -7.63
C GLU A 287 -13.71 -14.62 -8.60
N ALA A 288 -14.63 -13.77 -8.12
CA ALA A 288 -15.64 -13.12 -8.96
C ALA A 288 -15.01 -12.19 -10.02
N LEU A 289 -14.11 -11.29 -9.60
CA LEU A 289 -13.40 -10.39 -10.52
C LEU A 289 -12.61 -11.13 -11.59
N ARG A 290 -12.00 -12.27 -11.24
CA ARG A 290 -11.29 -13.11 -12.21
C ARG A 290 -12.24 -13.68 -13.27
N GLY A 291 -13.44 -14.09 -12.87
CA GLY A 291 -14.47 -14.58 -13.79
C GLY A 291 -15.01 -13.48 -14.72
N GLU A 292 -15.28 -12.29 -14.17
CA GLU A 292 -15.76 -11.14 -14.93
C GLU A 292 -14.75 -10.63 -15.96
N LEU A 293 -13.45 -10.78 -15.68
CA LEU A 293 -12.38 -10.30 -16.56
C LEU A 293 -11.86 -11.36 -17.54
N ALA A 294 -12.53 -12.51 -17.66
CA ALA A 294 -12.08 -13.62 -18.52
C ALA A 294 -11.97 -13.26 -20.01
N GLU A 295 -12.67 -12.22 -20.48
CA GLU A 295 -12.56 -11.71 -21.85
C GLU A 295 -11.27 -10.91 -22.12
N PHE A 296 -10.57 -10.48 -21.06
CA PHE A 296 -9.33 -9.70 -21.14
C PHE A 296 -8.11 -10.58 -20.90
N ALA A 297 -7.49 -11.07 -21.98
CA ALA A 297 -6.38 -12.04 -21.91
C ALA A 297 -5.18 -11.58 -21.05
N ASP A 298 -4.87 -10.27 -21.07
CA ASP A 298 -3.70 -9.70 -20.40
C ASP A 298 -4.04 -8.93 -19.11
N ILE A 299 -5.28 -9.07 -18.61
CA ILE A 299 -5.67 -8.55 -17.28
C ILE A 299 -5.75 -9.72 -16.30
N HIS A 300 -4.89 -9.69 -15.29
CA HIS A 300 -4.76 -10.77 -14.33
C HIS A 300 -5.19 -10.35 -12.94
N VAL A 301 -6.05 -11.15 -12.32
CA VAL A 301 -6.43 -11.01 -10.90
C VAL A 301 -5.80 -12.15 -10.12
N CYS A 302 -4.86 -11.79 -9.25
CA CYS A 302 -3.97 -12.69 -8.53
C CYS A 302 -4.18 -12.59 -7.03
N ASP A 303 -4.19 -13.72 -6.33
CA ASP A 303 -4.20 -13.78 -4.87
C ASP A 303 -2.91 -14.39 -4.32
N ILE A 304 -2.39 -13.74 -3.29
CA ILE A 304 -1.29 -14.25 -2.49
C ILE A 304 -1.86 -14.64 -1.12
N TYR A 305 -1.60 -15.88 -0.67
CA TYR A 305 -1.99 -16.38 0.65
C TYR A 305 -0.77 -16.53 1.55
N PRO A 306 -0.38 -15.49 2.30
CA PRO A 306 0.60 -15.62 3.36
C PRO A 306 0.10 -16.55 4.48
N ALA A 307 1.01 -17.40 4.96
CA ALA A 307 0.94 -17.96 6.31
C ALA A 307 1.19 -16.86 7.37
N VAL A 308 1.49 -17.24 8.61
CA VAL A 308 1.91 -16.28 9.64
C VAL A 308 3.29 -15.72 9.29
N MET A 309 3.35 -14.41 9.05
CA MET A 309 4.59 -13.70 8.69
C MET A 309 5.12 -12.91 9.89
N ASP A 310 6.45 -12.82 9.99
CA ASP A 310 7.16 -12.03 11.01
C ASP A 310 7.03 -10.54 10.72
N THR A 311 5.87 -9.98 11.00
CA THR A 311 5.56 -8.57 10.78
C THR A 311 5.16 -7.89 12.08
N PRO A 312 5.22 -6.55 12.14
CA PRO A 312 4.70 -5.79 13.27
C PRO A 312 3.19 -5.93 13.55
N GLY A 313 2.40 -6.55 12.66
CA GLY A 313 0.93 -6.55 12.77
C GLY A 313 0.36 -7.09 14.10
N PHE A 314 1.00 -8.08 14.73
CA PHE A 314 0.58 -8.57 16.06
C PHE A 314 0.91 -7.61 17.20
N ARG A 315 1.91 -6.74 17.02
CA ARG A 315 2.28 -5.67 17.96
C ARG A 315 1.36 -4.47 17.80
N ASP A 316 1.07 -4.09 16.54
CA ASP A 316 0.39 -2.84 16.23
C ASP A 316 -1.14 -2.96 16.11
N GLY A 317 -1.66 -4.18 15.93
CA GLY A 317 -3.09 -4.42 15.75
C GLY A 317 -3.90 -4.16 17.02
N GLY A 318 -5.22 -4.01 16.86
CA GLY A 318 -6.14 -3.87 17.97
C GLY A 318 -6.11 -5.09 18.90
N ASN A 319 -5.85 -4.86 20.17
CA ASN A 319 -5.80 -5.87 21.21
C ASN A 319 -6.89 -5.61 22.24
N TYR A 320 -7.89 -6.46 22.29
CA TYR A 320 -9.00 -6.42 23.25
C TYR A 320 -9.03 -7.69 24.11
N THR A 321 -7.89 -8.39 24.23
CA THR A 321 -7.80 -9.66 24.97
C THR A 321 -7.40 -9.50 26.44
N GLY A 322 -6.87 -8.32 26.81
CA GLY A 322 -6.22 -8.09 28.11
C GLY A 322 -4.88 -8.83 28.29
N HIS A 323 -4.35 -9.45 27.23
CA HIS A 323 -3.11 -10.22 27.23
C HIS A 323 -2.24 -9.84 26.03
N ALA A 324 -0.92 -10.01 26.16
CA ALA A 324 0.00 -9.73 25.07
C ALA A 324 -0.25 -10.70 23.89
N LEU A 325 -0.43 -10.15 22.69
CA LEU A 325 -0.61 -10.95 21.48
C LEU A 325 0.74 -11.52 21.02
N LYS A 326 0.71 -12.78 20.60
CA LYS A 326 1.87 -13.45 19.98
C LYS A 326 1.42 -14.20 18.73
N PRO A 327 2.15 -14.07 17.60
CA PRO A 327 1.86 -14.83 16.41
C PRO A 327 1.95 -16.34 16.68
N PRO A 328 0.96 -17.14 16.23
CA PRO A 328 1.07 -18.59 16.31
C PRO A 328 2.13 -19.09 15.34
N GLY A 329 2.91 -20.08 15.77
CA GLY A 329 3.90 -20.74 14.91
C GLY A 329 3.25 -21.65 13.84
N PRO A 330 3.98 -21.95 12.76
CA PRO A 330 5.31 -21.45 12.40
C PRO A 330 5.28 -20.05 11.75
N ILE A 331 6.28 -19.23 12.06
CA ILE A 331 6.43 -17.87 11.56
C ILE A 331 7.44 -17.85 10.40
N TYR A 332 7.13 -17.10 9.34
CA TYR A 332 7.93 -16.99 8.10
C TYR A 332 8.39 -15.57 7.82
N ASP A 333 9.36 -15.44 6.91
CA ASP A 333 9.89 -14.14 6.46
C ASP A 333 8.89 -13.37 5.58
N PRO A 334 8.59 -12.09 5.84
CA PRO A 334 7.74 -11.27 4.98
C PRO A 334 8.25 -11.16 3.53
N GLU A 335 9.57 -11.18 3.31
CA GLU A 335 10.24 -11.10 2.01
C GLU A 335 9.88 -12.27 1.11
N ARG A 336 9.45 -13.40 1.68
CA ARG A 336 8.93 -14.52 0.89
C ARG A 336 7.62 -14.14 0.20
N VAL A 337 6.80 -13.31 0.83
CA VAL A 337 5.57 -12.78 0.25
C VAL A 337 5.91 -11.73 -0.81
N ALA A 338 6.82 -10.81 -0.51
CA ALA A 338 7.31 -9.81 -1.47
C ALA A 338 7.87 -10.47 -2.74
N LYS A 339 8.71 -11.50 -2.60
CA LYS A 339 9.23 -12.29 -3.72
C LYS A 339 8.12 -13.00 -4.49
N ALA A 340 7.08 -13.49 -3.81
CA ALA A 340 5.93 -14.10 -4.48
C ALA A 340 5.14 -13.07 -5.29
N MET A 341 4.94 -11.86 -4.77
CA MET A 341 4.29 -10.75 -5.49
C MET A 341 5.11 -10.34 -6.72
N VAL A 342 6.43 -10.17 -6.60
CA VAL A 342 7.31 -9.88 -7.75
C VAL A 342 7.26 -10.99 -8.79
N ASN A 343 7.31 -12.26 -8.38
CA ASN A 343 7.19 -13.37 -9.32
C ASN A 343 5.83 -13.38 -10.01
N CYS A 344 4.76 -13.02 -9.30
CA CYS A 344 3.41 -12.90 -9.85
C CYS A 344 3.31 -11.74 -10.86
N ALA A 345 3.99 -10.62 -10.59
CA ALA A 345 4.11 -9.50 -11.51
C ALA A 345 4.83 -9.85 -12.82
N ILE A 346 5.82 -10.74 -12.76
CA ILE A 346 6.60 -11.19 -13.94
C ILE A 346 5.88 -12.33 -14.68
N THR A 347 5.30 -13.27 -13.93
CA THR A 347 4.61 -14.44 -14.46
C THR A 347 3.32 -14.64 -13.67
N PRO A 348 2.21 -14.04 -14.12
CA PRO A 348 0.94 -14.05 -13.43
C PRO A 348 0.47 -15.46 -13.10
N ARG A 349 0.06 -15.66 -11.84
CA ARG A 349 -0.59 -16.88 -11.36
C ARG A 349 -1.82 -16.48 -10.58
N ALA A 350 -2.93 -17.14 -10.87
CA ALA A 350 -4.20 -16.88 -10.20
C ALA A 350 -4.05 -16.95 -8.67
N SER A 351 -3.35 -17.98 -8.17
CA SER A 351 -3.21 -18.21 -6.72
C SER A 351 -1.81 -18.65 -6.32
N THR A 352 -1.26 -18.03 -5.28
CA THR A 352 0.05 -18.40 -4.70
C THR A 352 0.01 -18.46 -3.18
N THR A 353 0.24 -19.64 -2.61
CA THR A 353 0.38 -19.82 -1.15
C THR A 353 1.85 -19.74 -0.71
N VAL A 354 2.12 -18.90 0.29
CA VAL A 354 3.45 -18.66 0.85
C VAL A 354 3.54 -19.21 2.28
N GLY A 355 4.34 -20.26 2.46
CA GLY A 355 4.52 -20.96 3.73
C GLY A 355 3.92 -22.37 3.70
N SER A 356 4.72 -23.38 4.06
CA SER A 356 4.31 -24.79 4.02
C SER A 356 3.15 -25.10 4.97
N ALA A 357 3.13 -24.46 6.15
CA ALA A 357 2.06 -24.65 7.11
C ALA A 357 0.70 -24.17 6.60
N ALA A 358 0.67 -23.11 5.78
CA ALA A 358 -0.58 -22.67 5.16
C ALA A 358 -1.15 -23.74 4.21
N ARG A 359 -0.31 -24.46 3.46
CA ARG A 359 -0.76 -25.55 2.58
C ARG A 359 -1.34 -26.73 3.36
N VAL A 360 -0.69 -27.09 4.47
CA VAL A 360 -1.15 -28.18 5.34
C VAL A 360 -2.47 -27.81 6.05
N ALA A 361 -2.54 -26.60 6.63
CA ALA A 361 -3.74 -26.13 7.31
C ALA A 361 -4.93 -25.98 6.35
N HIS A 362 -4.66 -25.51 5.13
CA HIS A 362 -5.66 -25.46 4.06
C HIS A 362 -6.23 -26.86 3.75
N LEU A 363 -5.37 -27.87 3.54
CA LEU A 363 -5.83 -29.24 3.34
C LEU A 363 -6.58 -29.81 4.57
N ALA A 364 -6.08 -29.53 5.77
CA ALA A 364 -6.68 -29.99 7.02
C ALA A 364 -8.09 -29.42 7.24
N SER A 365 -8.37 -28.21 6.76
CA SER A 365 -9.69 -27.57 6.88
C SER A 365 -10.82 -28.40 6.24
N TYR A 366 -10.50 -29.21 5.22
CA TYR A 366 -11.47 -30.08 4.55
C TYR A 366 -11.72 -31.40 5.28
N ILE A 367 -10.78 -31.83 6.11
CA ILE A 367 -10.74 -33.21 6.61
C ILE A 367 -11.01 -33.27 8.11
N VAL A 368 -10.67 -32.22 8.86
CA VAL A 368 -10.78 -32.20 10.32
C VAL A 368 -12.14 -31.62 10.75
N PRO A 369 -13.09 -32.45 11.22
CA PRO A 369 -14.35 -31.94 11.74
C PRO A 369 -14.08 -31.09 12.99
N ARG A 370 -14.84 -30.00 13.18
CA ARG A 370 -14.72 -29.10 14.34
C ARG A 370 -13.36 -28.39 14.49
N LEU A 371 -12.59 -28.23 13.42
CA LEU A 371 -11.31 -27.51 13.44
C LEU A 371 -11.42 -26.11 14.09
N GLY A 372 -12.51 -25.38 13.85
CA GLY A 372 -12.76 -24.08 14.48
C GLY A 372 -12.89 -24.13 16.01
N HIS A 373 -13.52 -25.16 16.57
CA HIS A 373 -13.61 -25.33 18.03
C HIS A 373 -12.24 -25.65 18.64
N MET A 374 -11.46 -26.51 18.00
CA MET A 374 -10.10 -26.82 18.44
C MET A 374 -9.18 -25.59 18.37
N ALA A 375 -9.25 -24.84 17.28
CA ALA A 375 -8.51 -23.58 17.13
C ALA A 375 -8.90 -22.57 18.21
N GLY A 376 -10.19 -22.46 18.54
CA GLY A 376 -10.67 -21.56 19.59
C GLY A 376 -10.20 -21.96 20.98
N TRP A 377 -10.17 -23.26 21.28
CA TRP A 377 -9.62 -23.79 22.52
C TRP A 377 -8.11 -23.55 22.63
N LEU A 378 -7.34 -23.80 21.57
CA LEU A 378 -5.90 -23.53 21.53
C LEU A 378 -5.58 -22.03 21.68
N ALA A 379 -6.33 -21.17 20.99
CA ALA A 379 -6.17 -19.72 21.10
C ALA A 379 -6.46 -19.25 22.53
N ARG A 380 -7.52 -19.76 23.17
CA ARG A 380 -7.84 -19.46 24.57
C ARG A 380 -6.69 -19.83 25.52
N LEU A 381 -6.14 -21.03 25.37
CA LEU A 381 -5.01 -21.50 26.17
C LEU A 381 -3.74 -20.68 25.96
N GLY A 382 -3.47 -20.26 24.71
CA GLY A 382 -2.34 -19.40 24.38
C GLY A 382 -2.45 -18.01 25.00
N LEU A 383 -3.63 -17.39 24.90
CA LEU A 383 -3.93 -16.08 25.48
C LEU A 383 -3.83 -16.11 27.01
N SER A 384 -4.44 -17.11 27.67
CA SER A 384 -4.40 -17.22 29.14
C SER A 384 -3.02 -17.47 29.73
N ARG A 385 -2.04 -17.87 28.90
CA ARG A 385 -0.63 -18.07 29.30
C ARG A 385 0.26 -16.88 28.94
N SER A 386 -0.26 -15.91 28.20
CA SER A 386 0.48 -14.73 27.81
C SER A 386 0.47 -13.71 28.96
N PRO A 387 1.49 -12.85 29.09
CA PRO A 387 1.47 -11.78 30.09
C PRO A 387 0.26 -10.86 29.90
N ALA A 388 -0.20 -10.23 30.97
CA ALA A 388 -1.20 -9.18 30.88
C ALA A 388 -0.69 -8.04 29.99
N ALA A 389 -1.60 -7.43 29.22
CA ALA A 389 -1.33 -6.25 28.42
C ALA A 389 -2.58 -5.38 28.34
N ASP A 390 -2.38 -4.08 28.18
CA ASP A 390 -3.49 -3.15 28.05
C ASP A 390 -4.30 -3.41 26.78
N VAL A 391 -5.59 -3.12 26.88
CA VAL A 391 -6.46 -3.12 25.70
C VAL A 391 -6.21 -1.86 24.88
N SER A 392 -6.24 -1.98 23.56
CA SER A 392 -5.96 -0.87 22.64
C SER A 392 -6.63 -1.11 21.30
N SER A 393 -7.07 -0.03 20.65
CA SER A 393 -7.49 -0.06 19.24
C SER A 393 -6.31 -0.24 18.27
N GLY A 394 -5.07 -0.14 18.76
CA GLY A 394 -3.87 -0.27 17.94
C GLY A 394 -3.95 0.64 16.72
N ASN A 395 -3.64 0.07 15.56
CA ASN A 395 -3.62 0.77 14.28
C ASN A 395 -4.98 0.81 13.55
N LEU A 396 -6.11 0.51 14.19
CA LEU A 396 -7.40 0.47 13.49
C LEU A 396 -7.77 1.83 12.89
N PHE A 397 -7.72 2.89 13.71
CA PHE A 397 -8.24 4.22 13.34
C PHE A 397 -7.14 5.24 13.01
N ALA A 398 -5.92 5.02 13.46
CA ALA A 398 -4.78 5.89 13.22
C ALA A 398 -3.51 5.05 12.96
N PRO A 399 -2.46 5.62 12.34
CA PRO A 399 -1.15 5.01 12.32
C PRO A 399 -0.68 4.61 13.73
N PRO A 400 -0.03 3.45 13.90
CA PRO A 400 0.51 3.07 15.20
C PRO A 400 1.70 3.97 15.57
N SER A 401 1.87 4.25 16.86
CA SER A 401 3.04 4.98 17.35
C SER A 401 4.32 4.13 17.23
N GLY A 402 5.42 4.76 16.79
CA GLY A 402 6.75 4.15 16.76
C GLY A 402 7.23 3.76 15.36
N GLU A 403 8.45 3.26 15.29
CA GLU A 403 9.12 2.96 14.02
C GLU A 403 8.39 1.84 13.25
N ARG A 404 8.14 2.11 11.96
CA ARG A 404 7.59 1.13 11.04
C ARG A 404 8.74 0.32 10.46
N GLN A 405 8.59 -0.99 10.42
CA GLN A 405 9.62 -1.89 9.93
C GLN A 405 9.00 -3.03 9.11
N VAL A 406 9.83 -3.74 8.36
CA VAL A 406 9.44 -4.99 7.69
C VAL A 406 9.16 -6.09 8.72
N HIS A 407 10.05 -6.24 9.70
CA HIS A 407 10.01 -7.35 10.65
C HIS A 407 9.32 -7.00 11.97
N GLY A 408 8.69 -8.00 12.58
CA GLY A 408 8.09 -7.88 13.92
C GLY A 408 8.98 -8.38 15.07
N GLY A 409 10.13 -8.99 14.77
CA GLY A 409 11.05 -9.56 15.76
C GLY A 409 10.58 -10.89 16.37
N TRP A 410 9.61 -11.58 15.75
CA TRP A 410 8.99 -12.78 16.33
C TRP A 410 9.74 -14.08 16.06
N ARG A 411 10.67 -14.09 15.09
CA ARG A 411 11.38 -15.31 14.68
C ARG A 411 12.51 -15.73 15.62
N GLU A 412 13.17 -14.80 16.30
CA GLU A 412 14.33 -15.07 17.16
C GLU A 412 13.98 -16.05 18.31
N GLY A 413 12.76 -15.98 18.84
CA GLY A 413 12.26 -16.90 19.87
C GLY A 413 11.92 -18.31 19.34
N GLN A 414 11.59 -18.46 18.07
CA GLN A 414 11.13 -19.75 17.50
C GLN A 414 12.25 -20.70 17.08
N GLN A 415 13.45 -20.20 16.75
CA GLN A 415 14.58 -21.08 16.41
C GLN A 415 14.90 -22.04 17.55
N LYS A 416 14.92 -21.53 18.80
CA LYS A 416 15.15 -22.35 20.00
C LYS A 416 14.04 -23.41 20.19
N ALA A 417 12.78 -23.03 20.01
CA ALA A 417 11.64 -23.95 20.14
C ALA A 417 11.60 -25.02 19.03
N ARG A 418 11.97 -24.68 17.79
CA ARG A 418 12.06 -25.61 16.67
C ARG A 418 13.16 -26.64 16.85
N VAL A 419 14.33 -26.23 17.36
CA VAL A 419 15.43 -27.15 17.70
C VAL A 419 14.98 -28.13 18.79
N LEU A 420 14.35 -27.63 19.86
CA LEU A 420 13.82 -28.46 20.95
C LEU A 420 12.73 -29.45 20.47
N MET A 421 11.80 -28.99 19.64
CA MET A 421 10.73 -29.83 19.09
C MET A 421 11.26 -30.86 18.08
N GLY A 422 12.26 -30.49 17.26
CA GLY A 422 12.96 -31.41 16.38
C GLY A 422 13.68 -32.52 17.15
N VAL A 423 14.34 -32.20 18.27
CA VAL A 423 14.93 -33.18 19.18
C VAL A 423 13.86 -34.10 19.78
N ALA A 424 12.73 -33.55 20.24
CA ALA A 424 11.63 -34.34 20.83
C ALA A 424 10.98 -35.30 19.82
N VAL A 425 10.75 -34.85 18.58
CA VAL A 425 10.19 -35.70 17.51
C VAL A 425 11.20 -36.79 17.12
N SER A 426 12.48 -36.46 16.99
CA SER A 426 13.53 -37.45 16.71
C SER A 426 13.65 -38.50 17.82
N LEU A 427 13.53 -38.10 19.09
CA LEU A 427 13.51 -39.02 20.23
C LEU A 427 12.26 -39.91 20.21
N LEU A 428 11.08 -39.37 19.88
CA LEU A 428 9.84 -40.14 19.75
C LEU A 428 9.90 -41.14 18.59
N VAL A 429 10.36 -40.72 17.42
CA VAL A 429 10.54 -41.60 16.26
C VAL A 429 11.58 -42.68 16.55
N GLY A 430 12.70 -42.31 17.19
CA GLY A 430 13.72 -43.24 17.64
C GLY A 430 13.20 -44.26 18.66
N ALA A 431 12.39 -43.83 19.63
CA ALA A 431 11.76 -44.70 20.61
C ALA A 431 10.73 -45.65 19.98
N CYS A 432 9.90 -45.16 19.04
CA CYS A 432 8.96 -45.99 18.28
C CYS A 432 9.68 -47.00 17.40
N ALA A 433 10.73 -46.60 16.68
CA ALA A 433 11.54 -47.50 15.87
C ALA A 433 12.25 -48.56 16.73
N TYR A 434 12.80 -48.17 17.88
CA TYR A 434 13.42 -49.09 18.85
C TYR A 434 12.41 -50.11 19.40
N ALA A 435 11.20 -49.67 19.80
CA ALA A 435 10.15 -50.55 20.27
C ALA A 435 9.69 -51.56 19.19
N LEU A 436 9.60 -51.12 17.94
CA LEU A 436 9.25 -51.99 16.81
C LEU A 436 10.36 -53.00 16.48
N LEU A 437 11.63 -52.62 16.62
CA LEU A 437 12.78 -53.51 16.41
C LEU A 437 12.94 -54.53 17.54
N ARG A 438 12.70 -54.14 18.79
CA ARG A 438 12.71 -55.03 19.95
C ARG A 438 11.62 -56.10 19.88
N ASN A 439 10.39 -55.71 19.49
CA ASN A 439 9.29 -56.67 19.31
C ASN A 439 9.50 -57.67 18.15
N ARG A 440 10.45 -57.42 17.24
CA ARG A 440 10.84 -58.35 16.18
C ARG A 440 11.94 -59.33 16.59
N THR A 441 12.64 -59.08 17.69
CA THR A 441 13.72 -59.96 18.19
C THR A 441 13.25 -60.93 19.27
N GLU A 442 12.05 -60.72 19.84
CA GLU A 442 11.40 -61.61 20.81
C GLU A 442 10.37 -62.58 20.16
N ARG A 443 10.30 -62.62 18.83
CA ARG A 443 9.61 -63.65 18.03
C ARG A 443 10.63 -64.44 17.24
#